data_AF-I7KCA6-F1
#
_entry.id   AF-I7KCA6-F1
#
_cell.length_a   1.000
_cell.length_b   1.000
_cell.length_c   1.000
_cell.angle_alpha   90.00
_cell.angle_beta   90.00
_cell.angle_gamma   90.00
#
_symmetry.space_group_name_H-M   'P 1'
#
loop_
_entity.id
_entity.type
_entity.pdbx_description
1 polymer ?
#
loop_
_entity_poly.entity_id
_entity_poly.type
_entity_poly.pdbx_seq_one_letter_code
_entity_poly.pdbx_strand_id
1 'polypeptide(L)'
;MQVTFEVTYADGWWSASAHAPGNAIYTQGKSIGELIDNILEATSLHYTEELEAGEQITIVTRYRSETREQERHTPPNFEYKVDIIAATSGC
;
A
#
# COMPACT_ATOMS: atom_id res chain seq x y z
N MET A 1 9.87 -8.02 -7.40
CA MET A 1 9.36 -8.32 -6.04
C MET A 1 7.83 -8.15 -5.93
N GLN A 2 7.16 -8.82 -4.98
CA GLN A 2 5.76 -8.50 -4.61
C GLN A 2 5.68 -8.07 -3.13
N VAL A 3 4.95 -6.99 -2.86
CA VAL A 3 4.73 -6.42 -1.52
C VAL A 3 3.22 -6.33 -1.30
N THR A 4 2.73 -6.94 -0.22
CA THR A 4 1.29 -6.97 0.09
C THR A 4 1.00 -6.14 1.33
N PHE A 5 0.14 -5.13 1.18
CA PHE A 5 -0.37 -4.29 2.25
C PHE A 5 -1.75 -4.78 2.69
N GLU A 6 -1.89 -5.05 3.98
CA GLU A 6 -3.18 -5.25 4.62
C GLU A 6 -3.67 -3.92 5.18
N VAL A 7 -4.92 -3.57 4.85
CA VAL A 7 -5.54 -2.29 5.20
C VAL A 7 -6.56 -2.49 6.30
N THR A 8 -6.57 -1.58 7.26
CA THR A 8 -7.58 -1.46 8.30
C THR A 8 -8.16 -0.05 8.31
N TYR A 9 -9.39 0.08 8.80
CA TYR A 9 -10.05 1.38 8.99
C TYR A 9 -10.53 1.48 10.44
N ALA A 10 -10.01 2.46 11.16
CA ALA A 10 -10.34 2.72 12.56
C ALA A 10 -10.29 4.23 12.83
N ASP A 11 -11.22 4.73 13.64
CA ASP A 11 -11.23 6.11 14.13
C ASP A 11 -11.11 7.20 13.03
N GLY A 12 -11.69 6.95 11.85
CA GLY A 12 -11.65 7.90 10.74
C GLY A 12 -10.32 7.93 9.98
N TRP A 13 -9.49 6.90 10.15
CA TRP A 13 -8.20 6.75 9.49
C TRP A 13 -8.11 5.41 8.78
N TRP A 14 -7.46 5.46 7.62
CA TRP A 14 -7.00 4.28 6.92
C TRP A 14 -5.57 4.00 7.30
N SER A 15 -5.26 2.76 7.66
CA SER A 15 -3.92 2.32 8.03
C SER A 15 -3.56 1.10 7.20
N ALA A 16 -2.32 1.06 6.71
CA ALA A 16 -1.80 -0.06 5.93
C ALA A 16 -0.45 -0.52 6.46
N SER A 17 -0.24 -1.83 6.46
CA SER A 17 1.05 -2.42 6.80
C SER A 17 1.45 -3.54 5.84
N ALA A 18 2.74 -3.63 5.53
CA ALA A 18 3.33 -4.72 4.79
C ALA A 18 4.56 -5.25 5.53
N HIS A 19 4.70 -6.58 5.57
CA HIS A 19 5.92 -7.21 6.04
C HIS A 19 6.92 -7.29 4.88
N ALA A 20 8.00 -6.52 4.96
CA ALA A 20 9.11 -6.57 4.03
C ALA A 20 10.28 -7.39 4.63
N PRO A 21 11.19 -7.92 3.80
CA PRO A 21 12.43 -8.52 4.30
C PRO A 21 13.22 -7.50 5.13
N GLY A 22 13.54 -7.84 6.38
CA GLY A 22 14.36 -7.00 7.26
C GLY A 22 13.62 -5.90 8.03
N ASN A 23 12.47 -5.40 7.56
CA ASN A 23 11.64 -4.46 8.31
C ASN A 23 10.18 -4.44 7.81
N ALA A 24 9.25 -3.84 8.56
CA ALA A 24 7.87 -3.64 8.10
C ALA A 24 7.66 -2.20 7.62
N ILE A 25 6.80 -2.04 6.60
CA ILE A 25 6.36 -0.73 6.10
C ILE A 25 5.00 -0.43 6.73
N TYR A 26 4.87 0.75 7.33
CA TYR A 26 3.61 1.23 7.90
C TYR A 26 3.29 2.61 7.34
N THR A 27 2.03 2.81 6.98
CA THR A 27 1.53 4.11 6.52
C THR A 27 0.05 4.28 6.83
N GLN A 28 -0.44 5.51 6.72
CA GLN A 28 -1.83 5.87 6.99
C GLN A 28 -2.27 7.05 6.13
N GLY A 29 -3.58 7.25 5.99
CA GLY A 29 -4.16 8.39 5.28
C GLY A 29 -5.60 8.69 5.74
N LYS A 30 -6.06 9.93 5.53
CA LYS A 30 -7.45 10.33 5.81
C LYS A 30 -8.44 9.82 4.75
N SER A 31 -7.94 9.55 3.55
CA SER A 31 -8.72 8.97 2.45
C SER A 31 -8.00 7.76 1.86
N ILE A 32 -8.71 6.94 1.08
CA ILE A 32 -8.09 5.83 0.34
C ILE A 32 -7.04 6.36 -0.64
N GLY A 33 -7.32 7.47 -1.34
CA GLY A 33 -6.36 8.08 -2.26
C GLY A 33 -5.05 8.45 -1.56
N GLU A 34 -5.16 9.18 -0.45
CA GLU A 34 -3.99 9.54 0.37
C GLU A 34 -3.25 8.31 0.91
N LEU A 35 -3.97 7.26 1.33
CA LEU A 35 -3.34 6.01 1.75
C LEU A 35 -2.54 5.38 0.60
N ILE A 36 -3.11 5.31 -0.60
CA ILE A 36 -2.43 4.74 -1.78
C ILE A 36 -1.19 5.56 -2.14
N ASP A 37 -1.29 6.89 -2.16
CA ASP A 37 -0.14 7.77 -2.44
C ASP A 37 0.98 7.52 -1.42
N ASN A 38 0.63 7.45 -0.14
CA ASN A 38 1.62 7.19 0.92
C ASN A 38 2.19 5.76 0.86
N ILE A 39 1.43 4.77 0.39
CA ILE A 39 1.94 3.40 0.14
C ILE A 39 2.97 3.43 -0.99
N LEU A 40 2.68 4.13 -2.08
CA LEU A 40 3.58 4.23 -3.23
C LEU A 40 4.89 4.91 -2.85
N GLU A 41 4.83 6.03 -2.13
CA GLU A 41 6.00 6.76 -1.66
C GLU A 41 6.84 5.92 -0.68
N ALA A 42 6.20 5.35 0.35
CA ALA A 42 6.91 4.55 1.36
C ALA A 42 7.55 3.29 0.75
N THR A 43 6.89 2.65 -0.21
CA THR A 43 7.44 1.48 -0.90
C THR A 43 8.62 1.87 -1.79
N SER A 44 8.51 2.98 -2.52
CA SER A 44 9.60 3.47 -3.38
C SER A 44 10.84 3.83 -2.57
N LEU A 45 10.65 4.47 -1.41
CA LEU A 45 11.74 4.79 -0.48
C LEU A 45 12.36 3.54 0.15
N HIS A 46 11.54 2.56 0.53
CA HIS A 46 12.03 1.33 1.18
C HIS A 46 12.87 0.48 0.23
N TYR A 47 12.50 0.42 -1.05
CA TYR A 47 13.13 -0.42 -2.06
C TYR A 47 13.85 0.40 -3.15
N THR A 48 14.41 1.54 -2.78
CA THR A 48 15.10 2.42 -3.74
C THR A 48 16.25 1.68 -4.43
N GLU A 49 17.03 0.89 -3.70
CA GLU A 49 18.16 0.14 -4.26
C GLU A 49 17.72 -0.90 -5.30
N GLU A 50 16.65 -1.65 -5.01
CA GLU A 50 16.09 -2.63 -5.94
C GLU A 50 15.49 -1.97 -7.18
N LEU A 51 14.77 -0.86 -7.01
CA LEU A 51 14.23 -0.09 -8.13
C LEU A 51 15.36 0.44 -9.02
N GLU A 52 16.41 1.03 -8.44
CA GLU A 52 17.59 1.52 -9.15
C GLU A 52 18.36 0.40 -9.86
N ALA A 53 18.37 -0.81 -9.31
CA ALA A 53 18.89 -2.01 -9.96
C ALA A 53 18.00 -2.53 -11.11
N GLY A 54 16.87 -1.87 -11.38
CA GLY A 54 15.93 -2.22 -12.44
C GLY A 54 14.92 -3.29 -12.04
N GLU A 55 14.78 -3.60 -10.75
CA GLU A 55 13.76 -4.52 -10.28
C GLU A 55 12.36 -3.89 -10.34
N GLN A 56 11.39 -4.64 -10.86
CA GLN A 56 9.98 -4.27 -10.79
C GLN A 56 9.38 -4.69 -9.44
N ILE A 57 8.65 -3.79 -8.79
CA ILE A 57 7.94 -4.07 -7.53
C ILE A 57 6.44 -4.00 -7.77
N THR A 58 5.76 -5.12 -7.52
CA THR A 58 4.30 -5.22 -7.56
C THR A 58 3.73 -4.98 -6.17
N ILE A 59 3.00 -3.90 -5.99
CA ILE A 59 2.27 -3.57 -4.77
C ILE A 59 0.85 -4.12 -4.87
N VAL A 60 0.41 -4.83 -3.84
CA VAL A 60 -0.95 -5.34 -3.69
C VAL A 60 -1.53 -4.81 -2.38
N THR A 61 -2.54 -3.96 -2.45
CA THR A 61 -3.20 -3.37 -1.29
C THR A 61 -4.58 -4.00 -1.10
N ARG A 62 -4.85 -4.56 0.07
CA ARG A 62 -6.07 -5.32 0.37
C ARG A 62 -6.79 -4.74 1.56
N TYR A 63 -8.07 -4.46 1.38
CA TYR A 63 -8.99 -4.18 2.48
C TYR A 63 -10.07 -5.25 2.52
N ARG A 64 -10.19 -5.90 3.67
CA ARG A 64 -11.25 -6.87 3.96
C ARG A 64 -11.96 -6.43 5.24
N SER A 65 -13.21 -6.00 5.12
CA SER A 65 -14.08 -5.74 6.27
C SER A 65 -14.40 -7.07 6.95
N GLU A 66 -14.01 -7.24 8.21
CA GLU A 66 -14.25 -8.47 8.97
C GLU A 66 -15.69 -8.61 9.50
N THR A 67 -16.57 -7.62 9.28
CA THR A 67 -17.88 -7.57 9.95
C THR A 67 -19.03 -7.65 8.94
N ARG A 68 -19.80 -8.74 9.00
CA ARG A 68 -21.11 -8.87 8.31
C ARG A 68 -22.24 -8.10 8.99
N GLU A 69 -22.00 -7.51 10.15
CA GLU A 69 -23.01 -6.84 10.97
C GLU A 69 -22.48 -5.49 11.48
N GLN A 70 -22.44 -4.49 10.61
CA GLN A 70 -22.73 -3.10 10.98
C GLN A 70 -22.94 -2.27 9.72
N GLU A 71 -24.21 -1.99 9.48
CA GLU A 71 -24.73 -1.30 8.32
C GLU A 71 -24.32 0.18 8.31
N ARG A 72 -23.99 0.66 7.09
CA ARG A 72 -24.03 2.06 6.57
C ARG A 72 -22.74 2.87 6.44
N HIS A 73 -21.62 2.55 7.09
CA HIS A 73 -20.42 3.41 7.03
C HIS A 73 -19.10 2.71 6.70
N THR A 74 -19.05 1.38 6.64
CA THR A 74 -17.85 0.66 6.24
C THR A 74 -17.73 0.63 4.71
N PRO A 75 -16.59 1.04 4.16
CA PRO A 75 -16.33 0.96 2.72
C PRO A 75 -16.34 -0.49 2.24
N PRO A 76 -16.70 -0.75 0.97
CA PRO A 76 -16.66 -2.10 0.44
C PRO A 76 -15.23 -2.65 0.45
N ASN A 77 -15.12 -3.98 0.53
CA ASN A 77 -13.85 -4.68 0.30
C ASN A 77 -13.25 -4.22 -1.03
N PHE A 78 -11.93 -4.02 -1.04
CA PHE A 78 -11.22 -3.69 -2.26
C PHE A 78 -9.86 -4.37 -2.30
N GLU A 79 -9.39 -4.56 -3.52
CA GLU A 79 -8.01 -4.90 -3.83
C GLU A 79 -7.52 -3.92 -4.89
N TYR A 80 -6.36 -3.33 -4.65
CA TYR A 80 -5.67 -2.47 -5.59
C TYR A 80 -4.30 -3.06 -5.89
N LYS A 81 -3.93 -3.10 -7.17
CA LYS A 81 -2.65 -3.65 -7.62
C LYS A 81 -1.99 -2.68 -8.57
N VAL A 82 -0.71 -2.42 -8.35
CA VAL A 82 0.10 -1.53 -9.18
C VAL A 82 1.53 -2.03 -9.23
N ASP A 83 2.15 -1.85 -10.39
CA ASP A 83 3.57 -2.10 -10.58
C ASP A 83 4.31 -0.76 -10.57
N ILE A 84 5.39 -0.69 -9.79
CA ILE A 84 6.34 0.42 -9.82
C ILE A 84 7.68 -0.08 -10.37
N ILE A 85 8.31 0.78 -11.16
CA ILE A 85 9.64 0.62 -11.73
C ILE A 85 10.40 1.92 -11.50
N ALA A 86 11.74 1.89 -11.51
CA ALA A 86 12.50 3.13 -11.47
C ALA A 86 12.03 4.07 -12.57
N ALA A 87 11.87 5.36 -12.22
CA ALA A 87 11.65 6.37 -13.22
C ALA A 87 12.83 6.30 -14.19
N THR A 88 12.56 6.05 -15.47
CA THR A 88 13.57 6.27 -16.50
C THR A 88 13.86 7.76 -16.45
N SER A 89 14.98 8.14 -15.84
CA SER A 89 15.54 9.49 -15.97
C SER A 89 15.69 9.72 -17.46
N GLY A 90 14.71 10.39 -18.07
CA GLY A 90 14.77 10.80 -19.45
C GLY A 90 15.92 11.76 -19.58
N CYS A 91 16.97 11.31 -20.26
CA CYS A 91 18.07 12.16 -20.74
C CYS A 91 17.55 13.26 -21.66
#